data_AF-A0A954Y5N3-F1
#
_entry.id   AF-A0A954Y5N3-F1
#
_cell.length_a   1.000
_cell.length_b   1.000
_cell.length_c   1.000
_cell.angle_alpha   90.00
_cell.angle_beta   90.00
_cell.angle_gamma   90.00
#
_symmetry.space_group_name_H-M   'P 1'
#
loop_
_entity.id
_entity.type
_entity.pdbx_description
1 polymer ?
#
loop_
_entity_poly.entity_id
_entity_poly.type
_entity_poly.pdbx_seq_one_letter_code
_entity_poly.pdbx_strand_id
1 'polypeptide(L)'
;MKIHDFTLVLTTDPSDHGADELYSAFDDGTLVTVAGVPQVLFHRDAESLEEAISTAIRDVRSVGFEVARAEIAPAAVAVSS
;
A
#
# COMPACT_ATOMS: atom_id res chain seq x y z
N MET A 1 -16.93 8.44 1.12
CA MET A 1 -15.57 7.88 1.15
C MET A 1 -14.62 9.00 1.55
N LYS A 2 -13.46 8.67 2.09
CA LYS A 2 -12.40 9.63 2.37
C LYS A 2 -11.06 9.03 1.97
N ILE A 3 -10.11 9.92 1.73
CA ILE A 3 -8.72 9.54 1.49
C ILE A 3 -8.11 8.95 2.76
N HIS A 4 -7.40 7.84 2.57
CA HIS A 4 -6.58 7.15 3.55
C HIS A 4 -5.14 7.06 3.05
N ASP A 5 -4.22 7.70 3.77
CA ASP A 5 -2.77 7.58 3.54
C ASP A 5 -2.18 6.46 4.41
N PHE A 6 -1.48 5.53 3.77
CA PHE A 6 -0.78 4.43 4.43
C PHE A 6 0.34 3.89 3.53
N THR A 7 1.19 3.04 4.08
CA THR A 7 2.28 2.40 3.35
C THR A 7 2.19 0.89 3.48
N LEU A 8 2.32 0.17 2.37
CA LEU A 8 2.53 -1.28 2.39
C LEU A 8 4.01 -1.56 2.12
N VAL A 9 4.67 -2.22 3.06
CA VAL A 9 6.06 -2.66 2.90
C VAL A 9 6.05 -4.02 2.23
N LEU A 10 6.77 -4.16 1.12
CA LEU A 10 6.85 -5.40 0.36
C LEU A 10 7.96 -6.30 0.92
N THR A 11 7.84 -7.62 0.72
CA THR A 11 8.90 -8.57 1.12
C THR A 11 10.08 -8.58 0.15
N THR A 12 9.85 -8.16 -1.09
CA THR A 12 10.79 -8.27 -2.20
C THR A 12 10.75 -7.01 -3.04
N ASP A 13 11.90 -6.57 -3.53
CA ASP A 13 12.00 -5.42 -4.42
C ASP A 13 11.47 -5.80 -5.82
N PRO A 14 10.45 -5.10 -6.36
CA PRO A 14 10.00 -5.34 -7.72
C PRO A 14 11.10 -5.05 -8.75
N SER A 15 11.23 -5.91 -9.75
CA SER A 15 11.94 -5.53 -10.99
C SER A 15 11.12 -4.49 -11.75
N ASP A 16 11.69 -3.86 -12.79
CA ASP A 16 10.97 -2.92 -13.66
C ASP A 16 9.64 -3.53 -14.18
N HIS A 17 9.68 -4.77 -14.66
CA HIS A 17 8.47 -5.47 -15.10
C HIS A 17 7.49 -5.72 -13.96
N GLY A 18 7.98 -6.06 -12.76
CA GLY A 18 7.14 -6.22 -11.58
C GLY A 18 6.49 -4.92 -11.12
N ALA A 19 7.19 -3.79 -11.28
CA ALA A 19 6.64 -2.46 -11.03
C ALA A 19 5.52 -2.13 -12.02
N ASP A 20 5.68 -2.46 -13.31
CA ASP A 20 4.64 -2.26 -14.33
C ASP A 20 3.37 -3.09 -14.02
N GLU A 21 3.52 -4.33 -13.56
CA GLU A 21 2.40 -5.16 -13.13
C GLU A 21 1.68 -4.55 -11.91
N LEU A 22 2.43 -4.07 -10.92
CA LEU A 22 1.86 -3.38 -9.75
C LEU A 22 1.09 -2.13 -10.15
N TYR A 23 1.66 -1.29 -11.03
CA TYR A 23 0.97 -0.10 -11.55
C TYR A 23 -0.23 -0.42 -12.47
N SER A 24 -0.35 -1.66 -12.94
CA SER A 24 -1.54 -2.13 -13.66
C SER A 24 -2.65 -2.59 -12.71
N ALA A 25 -2.30 -2.97 -11.47
CA ALA A 25 -3.25 -3.42 -10.46
C ALA A 25 -3.88 -2.26 -9.66
N PHE A 26 -3.19 -1.12 -9.53
CA PHE A 26 -3.67 0.06 -8.83
C PHE A 26 -3.11 1.35 -9.45
N ASP A 27 -3.84 2.46 -9.32
CA ASP A 27 -3.46 3.79 -9.81
C ASP A 27 -3.26 4.84 -8.69
N ASP A 28 -3.45 4.42 -7.44
CA ASP A 28 -3.44 5.27 -6.24
C ASP A 28 -2.26 5.00 -5.29
N GLY A 29 -1.25 4.28 -5.79
CA GLY A 29 -0.05 3.90 -5.07
C GLY A 29 1.22 4.35 -5.80
N THR A 30 2.25 4.74 -5.06
CA THR A 30 3.60 5.03 -5.60
C THR A 30 4.61 4.05 -5.03
N LEU A 31 5.34 3.35 -5.90
CA LEU A 31 6.46 2.51 -5.50
C LEU A 31 7.68 3.36 -5.16
N VAL A 32 8.27 3.11 -4.00
CA VAL A 32 9.55 3.69 -3.58
C VAL A 32 10.38 2.65 -2.84
N THR A 33 11.70 2.85 -2.85
CA THR A 33 12.63 2.08 -2.01
C THR A 33 13.31 3.03 -1.03
N VAL A 34 13.02 2.90 0.26
CA VAL A 34 13.59 3.74 1.31
C VAL A 34 14.62 2.92 2.07
N ALA A 35 15.89 3.35 2.01
CA ALA A 35 17.01 2.65 2.67
C ALA A 35 17.08 1.14 2.34
N GLY A 36 16.76 0.77 1.09
CA GLY A 36 16.77 -0.62 0.62
C GLY A 36 15.51 -1.42 0.96
N VAL A 37 14.46 -0.78 1.50
CA VAL A 37 13.18 -1.41 1.79
C VAL A 37 12.14 -0.99 0.74
N PRO A 38 11.63 -1.92 -0.09
CA PRO A 38 10.62 -1.62 -1.09
C PRO A 38 9.25 -1.44 -0.44
N GLN A 39 8.53 -0.40 -0.83
CA GLN A 39 7.23 -0.06 -0.26
C GLN A 39 6.34 0.69 -1.26
N VAL A 40 5.02 0.56 -1.09
CA VAL A 40 4.01 1.31 -1.84
C VAL A 40 3.38 2.33 -0.91
N LEU A 41 3.42 3.61 -1.28
CA LEU A 41 2.71 4.68 -0.58
C LEU A 41 1.35 4.86 -1.23
N PHE A 42 0.28 4.57 -0.50
CA PHE A 42 -1.09 4.67 -0.98
C PHE A 42 -1.74 5.99 -0.56
N HIS A 43 -2.57 6.53 -1.47
CA HIS A 43 -3.49 7.64 -1.26
C HIS A 43 -4.90 7.19 -1.69
N ARG A 44 -5.49 6.27 -0.93
CA ARG A 44 -6.66 5.50 -1.37
C ARG A 44 -7.98 6.08 -0.86
N ASP A 45 -8.96 6.23 -1.74
CA ASP A 45 -10.34 6.59 -1.36
C ASP A 45 -11.12 5.33 -0.97
N ALA A 46 -11.63 5.28 0.27
CA ALA A 46 -12.39 4.14 0.78
C ALA A 46 -13.43 4.58 1.84
N GLU A 47 -14.33 3.67 2.25
CA GLU A 47 -15.26 3.95 3.35
C GLU A 47 -14.57 3.89 4.72
N SER A 48 -13.52 3.07 4.84
CA SER A 48 -12.74 2.91 6.07
C SER A 48 -11.26 2.62 5.80
N LEU A 49 -10.42 2.82 6.83
CA LEU A 49 -8.99 2.50 6.77
C LEU A 49 -8.76 1.00 6.56
N GLU A 50 -9.58 0.16 7.20
CA GLU A 50 -9.52 -1.30 7.05
C GLU A 50 -9.82 -1.74 5.61
N GLU A 51 -10.85 -1.16 5.00
CA GLU A 51 -11.18 -1.40 3.59
C GLU A 51 -10.05 -0.95 2.66
N ALA A 52 -9.51 0.26 2.88
CA ALA A 52 -8.41 0.79 2.09
C ALA A 52 -7.18 -0.15 2.13
N ILE A 53 -6.77 -0.57 3.34
CA ILE A 53 -5.62 -1.46 3.53
C ILE A 53 -5.89 -2.86 2.95
N SER A 54 -7.06 -3.44 3.21
CA SER A 54 -7.38 -4.82 2.78
C SER A 54 -7.50 -4.94 1.27
N THR A 55 -8.08 -3.95 0.60
CA THR A 55 -8.13 -3.88 -0.87
C THR A 55 -6.74 -3.66 -1.46
N ALA A 56 -5.91 -2.79 -0.87
CA ALA A 56 -4.55 -2.55 -1.35
C ALA A 56 -3.66 -3.79 -1.24
N ILE A 57 -3.78 -4.55 -0.14
CA ILE A 57 -3.11 -5.84 0.01
C ILE A 57 -3.59 -6.83 -1.07
N ARG A 58 -4.88 -6.83 -1.39
CA ARG A 58 -5.43 -7.70 -2.43
C ARG A 58 -4.88 -7.36 -3.81
N ASP A 59 -4.77 -6.07 -4.14
CA ASP A 59 -4.23 -5.61 -5.42
C ASP A 59 -2.77 -6.04 -5.57
N VAL A 60 -1.93 -5.77 -4.56
CA VAL A 60 -0.51 -6.19 -4.53
C VAL A 60 -0.37 -7.71 -4.68
N ARG A 61 -1.20 -8.49 -3.98
CA ARG A 61 -1.16 -9.96 -4.06
C ARG A 61 -1.66 -10.52 -5.38
N SER A 62 -2.55 -9.80 -6.07
CA SER A 62 -3.11 -10.24 -7.35
C SER A 62 -2.06 -10.37 -8.46
N VAL A 63 -0.96 -9.62 -8.33
CA VAL A 63 0.20 -9.63 -9.23
C VAL A 63 1.39 -10.42 -8.66
N GLY A 64 1.17 -11.22 -7.62
CA GLY A 64 2.16 -12.18 -7.09
C GLY A 64 3.17 -11.61 -6.10
N PHE A 65 2.97 -10.38 -5.62
CA PHE A 65 3.81 -9.79 -4.56
C PHE A 65 3.24 -10.05 -3.17
N GLU A 66 4.12 -10.10 -2.17
CA GLU A 66 3.73 -10.26 -0.77
C GLU A 66 3.99 -8.99 0.05
N VAL A 67 3.10 -8.73 0.99
CA VAL A 67 3.15 -7.58 1.90
C VAL A 67 3.68 -8.05 3.26
N ALA A 68 4.77 -7.45 3.71
CA ALA A 68 5.40 -7.75 4.99
C ALA A 68 4.63 -7.10 6.16
N ARG A 69 4.21 -5.84 6.00
CA ARG A 69 3.42 -5.09 6.99
C ARG A 69 2.76 -3.86 6.36
N ALA A 70 1.72 -3.37 7.01
CA ALA A 70 1.17 -2.04 6.77
C ALA A 70 1.72 -1.05 7.82
N GLU A 71 2.08 0.14 7.37
CA GLU A 71 2.48 1.26 8.22
C GLU A 71 1.47 2.39 8.07
N ILE A 72 1.07 2.96 9.19
CA ILE A 72 0.04 4.01 9.27
C ILE A 72 0.51 5.11 10.22
N ALA A 73 0.09 6.34 9.95
CA ALA A 73 0.29 7.43 10.90
C ALA A 73 -0.51 7.16 12.19
N PRO A 74 0.03 7.47 13.38
CA PRO A 74 -0.69 7.28 14.64
C PRO A 74 -2.07 7.96 14.67
N ALA A 75 -2.19 9.14 14.07
CA ALA A 75 -3.44 9.88 13.96
C ALA A 75 -4.52 9.15 13.14
N ALA A 76 -4.15 8.23 12.26
CA ALA A 76 -5.09 7.46 11.45
C ALA A 76 -5.91 6.44 12.27
N VAL A 77 -5.42 6.06 13.46
CA VAL A 77 -6.05 5.08 14.36
C VAL A 77 -6.29 5.60 15.78
N ALA A 78 -5.81 6.81 16.09
CA ALA A 78 -6.07 7.43 17.37
C ALA A 78 -7.57 7.71 17.52
N VAL A 79 -8.18 7.13 18.56
CA VAL A 79 -9.55 7.49 18.96
C VAL A 79 -9.45 8.78 19.75
N SER A 80 -10.04 9.86 19.25
CA SER A 80 -10.23 11.09 20.02
C SER A 80 -11.01 10.74 21.28
N SER A 81 -10.34 10.77 22.44
CA SER A 81 -10.97 10.57 23.76
C SER A 81 -11.70 11.82 24.22
#